data_AF-A0A8T5S8M6-F1
#
_entry.id   AF-A0A8T5S8M6-F1
#
_cell.length_a   1.000
_cell.length_b   1.000
_cell.length_c   1.000
_cell.angle_alpha   90.00
_cell.angle_beta   90.00
_cell.angle_gamma   90.00
#
_symmetry.space_group_name_H-M   'P 1'
#
loop_
_entity.id
_entity.type
_entity.pdbx_description
1 polymer ?
#
loop_
_entity_poly.entity_id
_entity_poly.type
_entity_poly.pdbx_seq_one_letter_code
_entity_poly.pdbx_strand_id
1 'polypeptide(L)'
;MSQSYKDFLDKYKIDDFKTNLKLSGHTKIDFYNDIDKLLKTICTIFDKLSTIATMRGSQVLMALAKLSGPEQVINKTDVKNCLNIDRLEKLNSAFDYLENAKYITIEKKTEKFHIVKLNEKDNPDLKVFKEIVQKYWKSPREEVELATKWSEKR
;
A
#
# COMPACT_ATOMS: atom_id res chain seq x y z
N MET A 1 20.40 -12.40 0.81
CA MET A 1 19.67 -13.46 1.52
C MET A 1 18.42 -12.85 2.11
N SER A 2 17.23 -13.38 1.82
CA SER A 2 15.99 -12.93 2.47
C SER A 2 15.98 -13.48 3.89
N GLN A 3 16.01 -12.60 4.88
CA GLN A 3 15.85 -12.97 6.28
C GLN A 3 14.36 -13.33 6.50
N SER A 4 14.08 -14.50 7.03
CA SER A 4 12.70 -14.89 7.34
C SER A 4 12.19 -14.11 8.55
N TYR A 5 10.87 -14.02 8.72
CA TYR A 5 10.27 -13.41 9.92
C TYR A 5 10.75 -14.10 11.20
N LYS A 6 10.92 -15.43 11.18
CA LYS A 6 11.47 -16.20 12.31
C LYS A 6 12.92 -15.78 12.62
N ASP A 7 13.76 -15.65 11.59
CA ASP A 7 15.14 -15.21 11.78
C ASP A 7 15.22 -13.79 12.38
N PHE A 8 14.27 -12.91 12.05
CA PHE A 8 14.17 -11.59 12.66
C PHE A 8 13.79 -11.68 14.14
N LEU A 9 12.76 -12.46 14.48
CA LEU A 9 12.32 -12.67 15.85
C LEU A 9 13.43 -13.26 16.72
N ASP A 10 14.12 -14.28 16.21
CA ASP A 10 15.21 -14.96 16.91
C ASP A 10 16.43 -14.04 17.09
N LYS A 11 16.84 -13.32 16.04
CA LYS A 11 17.99 -12.40 16.06
C LYS A 11 17.83 -11.31 17.11
N TYR A 12 16.63 -10.76 17.25
CA TYR A 12 16.34 -9.65 18.17
C TYR A 12 15.63 -10.09 19.46
N LYS A 13 15.36 -11.39 19.61
CA LYS A 13 14.64 -11.97 20.76
C LYS A 13 13.32 -11.24 21.05
N ILE A 14 12.58 -10.89 20.00
CA ILE A 14 11.33 -10.10 20.11
C ILE A 14 10.28 -10.83 20.96
N ASP A 15 10.24 -12.15 20.88
CA ASP A 15 9.29 -13.00 21.62
C ASP A 15 9.80 -13.40 23.02
N ASP A 16 11.01 -12.97 23.42
CA ASP A 16 11.57 -13.26 24.74
C ASP A 16 11.12 -12.20 25.76
N PHE A 17 9.99 -12.47 26.42
CA PHE A 17 9.46 -11.61 27.48
C PHE A 17 10.34 -11.53 28.74
N LYS A 18 11.43 -12.31 28.84
CA LYS A 18 12.36 -12.26 29.97
C LYS A 18 13.45 -11.22 29.78
N THR A 19 13.69 -10.74 28.56
CA THR A 19 14.79 -9.81 28.26
C THR A 19 14.31 -8.56 27.55
N ASN A 20 14.79 -7.40 27.99
CA ASN A 20 14.50 -6.15 27.31
C ASN A 20 15.37 -6.02 26.05
N LEU A 21 14.75 -5.66 24.92
CA LEU A 21 15.45 -5.34 23.69
C LEU A 21 16.39 -4.14 23.91
N LYS A 22 17.70 -4.36 23.87
CA LYS A 22 18.73 -3.32 23.98
C LYS A 22 19.45 -3.16 22.64
N LEU A 23 19.15 -2.07 21.94
CA LEU A 23 19.80 -1.69 20.68
C LEU A 23 20.82 -0.57 20.95
N SER A 24 22.07 -0.75 20.51
CA SER A 24 23.17 0.20 20.72
C SER A 24 24.00 0.39 19.44
N GLY A 25 24.23 1.64 19.06
CA GLY A 25 25.07 1.98 17.91
C GLY A 25 24.63 1.25 16.63
N HIS A 26 25.52 0.40 16.11
CA HIS A 26 25.33 -0.32 14.85
C HIS A 26 24.13 -1.29 14.89
N THR A 27 23.84 -1.91 16.04
CA THR A 27 22.72 -2.86 16.14
C THR A 27 21.35 -2.21 15.99
N LYS A 28 21.24 -0.91 16.30
CA LYS A 28 20.03 -0.11 16.06
C LYS A 28 19.80 0.12 14.56
N ILE A 29 20.88 0.40 13.81
CA ILE A 29 20.82 0.59 12.36
C ILE A 29 20.41 -0.73 11.69
N ASP A 30 21.03 -1.84 12.08
CA ASP A 30 20.71 -3.16 11.55
C ASP A 30 19.25 -3.53 11.80
N PHE A 31 18.75 -3.25 13.00
CA PHE A 31 17.35 -3.49 13.35
C PHE A 31 16.38 -2.76 12.41
N TYR A 32 16.60 -1.47 12.17
CA TYR A 32 15.77 -0.70 11.25
C TYR A 32 15.88 -1.19 9.80
N ASN A 33 17.08 -1.54 9.35
CA ASN A 33 17.30 -2.08 8.01
C ASN A 33 16.58 -3.42 7.83
N ASP A 34 16.58 -4.28 8.84
CA ASP A 34 15.91 -5.58 8.76
C ASP A 34 14.38 -5.43 8.83
N ILE A 35 13.85 -4.49 9.64
CA ILE A 35 12.43 -4.10 9.59
C ILE A 35 12.06 -3.57 8.21
N ASP A 36 12.86 -2.67 7.63
CA ASP A 36 12.60 -2.07 6.32
C ASP A 36 12.46 -3.14 5.22
N LYS A 37 13.36 -4.14 5.23
CA LYS A 37 13.29 -5.30 4.34
C LYS A 37 12.02 -6.14 4.55
N LEU A 38 11.61 -6.36 5.80
CA LEU A 38 10.37 -7.08 6.11
C LEU A 38 9.16 -6.33 5.57
N LEU A 39 9.04 -5.02 5.84
CA LEU A 39 7.94 -4.19 5.35
C LEU A 39 7.85 -4.19 3.82
N LYS A 40 8.99 -4.06 3.14
CA LYS A 40 9.07 -4.16 1.68
C LYS A 40 8.60 -5.52 1.17
N THR A 41 8.99 -6.60 1.85
CA THR A 41 8.59 -7.96 1.48
C THR A 41 7.09 -8.15 1.67
N ILE A 42 6.53 -7.71 2.79
CA ILE A 42 5.08 -7.73 3.07
C ILE A 42 4.31 -6.95 1.99
N CYS A 43 4.77 -5.74 1.66
CA CYS A 43 4.17 -4.94 0.60
C CYS A 43 4.17 -5.68 -0.75
N THR A 44 5.25 -6.37 -1.07
CA THR A 44 5.38 -7.17 -2.31
C THR A 44 4.46 -8.39 -2.30
N ILE A 45 4.32 -9.07 -1.17
CA ILE A 45 3.38 -10.18 -1.01
C ILE A 45 1.95 -9.67 -1.19
N PHE A 46 1.59 -8.56 -0.56
CA PHE A 46 0.26 -7.98 -0.67
C PHE A 46 -0.07 -7.57 -2.11
N ASP A 47 0.87 -6.94 -2.81
CA ASP A 47 0.75 -6.61 -4.23
C ASP A 47 0.46 -7.86 -5.09
N LYS A 48 1.25 -8.93 -4.91
CA LYS A 48 1.02 -10.20 -5.60
C LYS A 48 -0.32 -10.84 -5.25
N LEU A 49 -0.74 -10.78 -3.99
CA LEU A 49 -2.06 -11.30 -3.59
C LEU A 49 -3.20 -10.45 -4.18
N SER A 50 -3.03 -9.13 -4.25
CA SER A 50 -4.02 -8.21 -4.83
C SER A 50 -4.22 -8.41 -6.34
N THR A 51 -3.23 -9.01 -7.01
CA THR A 51 -3.26 -9.34 -8.43
C THR A 51 -3.75 -10.77 -8.69
N ILE A 52 -3.81 -11.62 -7.67
CA ILE A 52 -4.43 -12.95 -7.74
C ILE A 52 -5.95 -12.78 -7.62
N ALA A 53 -6.67 -13.28 -8.63
CA ALA A 53 -8.12 -13.20 -8.76
C ALA A 53 -8.70 -11.77 -8.94
N THR A 54 -10.04 -11.68 -9.06
CA THR A 54 -10.82 -10.45 -9.26
C THR A 54 -10.84 -9.53 -8.02
N MET A 55 -9.81 -9.54 -7.18
CA MET A 55 -9.68 -8.76 -5.94
C MET A 55 -9.39 -7.28 -6.19
N ARG A 56 -10.22 -6.65 -7.02
CA ARG A 56 -10.14 -5.22 -7.37
C ARG A 56 -10.24 -4.32 -6.13
N GLY A 57 -10.88 -4.78 -5.05
CA GLY A 57 -10.91 -4.08 -3.76
C GLY A 57 -9.51 -3.81 -3.20
N SER A 58 -8.65 -4.82 -3.15
CA SER A 58 -7.28 -4.64 -2.64
C SER A 58 -6.47 -3.68 -3.51
N GLN A 59 -6.62 -3.76 -4.84
CA GLN A 59 -5.96 -2.84 -5.76
C GLN A 59 -6.44 -1.40 -5.57
N VAL A 60 -7.75 -1.19 -5.39
CA VAL A 60 -8.32 0.14 -5.08
C VAL A 60 -7.77 0.66 -3.76
N LEU A 61 -7.66 -0.16 -2.71
CA LEU A 61 -7.05 0.26 -1.43
C LEU A 61 -5.58 0.65 -1.60
N MET A 62 -4.78 -0.12 -2.34
CA MET A 62 -3.37 0.21 -2.59
C MET A 62 -3.24 1.53 -3.37
N ALA A 63 -4.05 1.73 -4.42
CA ALA A 63 -4.06 2.96 -5.18
C ALA A 63 -4.47 4.17 -4.32
N LEU A 64 -5.52 4.03 -3.50
CA LEU A 64 -5.94 5.09 -2.58
C LEU A 64 -4.84 5.42 -1.57
N ALA A 65 -4.21 4.41 -0.97
CA ALA A 65 -3.06 4.60 -0.08
C ALA A 65 -1.90 5.34 -0.77
N LYS A 66 -1.53 4.91 -1.98
CA LYS A 66 -0.47 5.54 -2.77
C LYS A 66 -0.77 7.01 -3.07
N LEU A 67 -2.02 7.34 -3.38
CA LEU A 67 -2.47 8.69 -3.75
C LEU A 67 -2.80 9.59 -2.55
N SER A 68 -2.91 9.04 -1.32
CA SER A 68 -3.36 9.78 -0.14
C SER A 68 -2.27 10.69 0.44
N GLY A 69 -2.26 11.96 0.02
CA GLY A 69 -1.44 13.03 0.60
C GLY A 69 -2.21 14.01 1.50
N PRO A 70 -1.52 14.87 2.29
CA PRO A 70 -2.15 15.81 3.24
C PRO A 70 -3.17 16.77 2.63
N GLU A 71 -3.07 17.07 1.33
CA GLU A 71 -3.93 18.02 0.62
C GLU A 71 -4.55 17.44 -0.66
N GLN A 72 -4.53 16.12 -0.79
CA GLN A 72 -4.84 15.47 -2.05
C GLN A 72 -6.31 15.03 -2.10
N VAL A 73 -7.09 15.70 -2.95
CA VAL A 73 -8.45 15.26 -3.29
C VAL A 73 -8.33 14.14 -4.32
N ILE A 74 -8.67 12.91 -3.92
CA ILE A 74 -8.63 11.75 -4.80
C ILE A 74 -10.03 11.48 -5.34
N ASN A 75 -10.15 11.29 -6.64
CA ASN A 75 -11.37 10.83 -7.28
C ASN A 75 -11.22 9.41 -7.85
N LYS A 76 -12.34 8.81 -8.27
CA LYS A 76 -12.34 7.45 -8.84
C LYS A 76 -11.47 7.32 -10.11
N THR A 77 -11.37 8.38 -10.91
CA THR A 77 -10.53 8.42 -12.12
C THR A 77 -9.04 8.42 -11.77
N ASP A 78 -8.63 9.08 -10.69
CA ASP A 78 -7.24 9.07 -10.22
C ASP A 78 -6.81 7.65 -9.84
N VAL A 79 -7.67 6.92 -9.14
CA VAL A 79 -7.47 5.50 -8.80
C VAL A 79 -7.35 4.65 -10.06
N LYS A 80 -8.24 4.83 -11.03
CA LYS A 80 -8.19 4.14 -12.32
C LYS A 80 -6.86 4.39 -13.04
N ASN A 81 -6.41 5.64 -13.06
CA ASN A 81 -5.17 6.04 -13.70
C ASN A 81 -3.95 5.48 -12.97
N CYS A 82 -3.94 5.50 -11.63
CA CYS A 82 -2.88 4.89 -10.81
C CYS A 82 -2.73 3.39 -11.09
N LEU A 83 -3.85 2.67 -11.22
CA LEU A 83 -3.89 1.25 -11.56
C LEU A 83 -3.65 0.95 -13.04
N ASN A 84 -3.51 1.98 -13.88
CA ASN A 84 -3.40 1.85 -15.33
C ASN A 84 -4.53 0.99 -15.96
N ILE A 85 -5.77 1.26 -15.55
CA ILE A 85 -6.96 0.56 -16.05
C ILE A 85 -7.65 1.40 -17.14
N ASP A 86 -8.12 0.73 -18.18
CA ASP A 86 -8.83 1.31 -19.33
C ASP A 86 -10.19 1.91 -18.91
N ARG A 87 -11.01 1.15 -18.20
CA ARG A 87 -12.42 1.45 -17.91
C ARG A 87 -12.69 1.55 -16.42
N LEU A 88 -13.34 2.63 -15.98
CA LEU A 88 -13.64 2.87 -14.57
C LEU A 88 -14.64 1.85 -14.02
N GLU A 89 -15.54 1.36 -14.86
CA GLU A 89 -16.61 0.42 -14.50
C GLU A 89 -16.06 -0.88 -13.90
N LYS A 90 -14.83 -1.26 -14.28
CA LYS A 90 -14.11 -2.42 -13.72
C LYS A 90 -13.80 -2.28 -12.22
N LEU A 91 -13.90 -1.07 -11.69
CA LEU A 91 -13.62 -0.74 -10.28
C LEU A 91 -14.90 -0.46 -9.47
N ASN A 92 -16.07 -0.35 -10.09
CA ASN A 92 -17.29 0.06 -9.38
C ASN A 92 -17.63 -0.89 -8.23
N SER A 93 -17.66 -2.20 -8.48
CA SER A 93 -17.92 -3.20 -7.45
C SER A 93 -16.89 -3.17 -6.31
N ALA A 94 -15.64 -2.80 -6.61
CA ALA A 94 -14.60 -2.63 -5.60
C ALA A 94 -14.85 -1.40 -4.72
N PHE A 95 -15.21 -0.26 -5.32
CA PHE A 95 -15.60 0.93 -4.56
C PHE A 95 -16.81 0.65 -3.67
N ASP A 96 -17.86 0.03 -4.22
CA ASP A 96 -19.08 -0.27 -3.48
C ASP A 96 -18.81 -1.23 -2.32
N TYR A 97 -18.01 -2.27 -2.54
CA TYR A 97 -17.61 -3.19 -1.49
C TYR A 97 -16.83 -2.48 -0.37
N LEU A 98 -15.82 -1.69 -0.72
CA LEU A 98 -14.95 -1.04 0.26
C LEU A 98 -15.68 0.04 1.06
N GLU A 99 -16.63 0.74 0.44
CA GLU A 99 -17.50 1.71 1.11
C GLU A 99 -18.44 0.99 2.09
N ASN A 100 -19.10 -0.08 1.65
CA ASN A 100 -19.97 -0.89 2.51
C ASN A 100 -19.21 -1.52 3.69
N ALA A 101 -17.97 -1.96 3.45
CA ALA A 101 -17.07 -2.50 4.47
C ALA A 101 -16.39 -1.41 5.32
N LYS A 102 -16.70 -0.13 5.10
CA LYS A 102 -16.19 1.04 5.86
C LYS A 102 -14.69 1.26 5.80
N TYR A 103 -13.99 0.71 4.81
CA TYR A 103 -12.56 1.00 4.59
C TYR A 103 -12.35 2.35 3.90
N ILE A 104 -13.33 2.81 3.13
CA ILE A 104 -13.31 4.09 2.43
C ILE A 104 -14.60 4.86 2.67
N THR A 105 -14.56 6.16 2.44
CA THR A 105 -15.74 7.02 2.36
C THR A 105 -15.80 7.67 0.98
N ILE A 106 -16.99 7.70 0.37
CA ILE A 106 -17.21 8.36 -0.92
C ILE A 106 -18.12 9.57 -0.72
N GLU A 107 -17.55 10.77 -0.81
CA GLU A 107 -18.32 12.02 -0.82
C GLU A 107 -18.76 12.34 -2.25
N LYS A 108 -20.08 12.31 -2.50
CA LYS A 108 -20.65 12.68 -3.80
C LYS A 108 -20.78 14.20 -3.91
N LYS A 109 -19.96 14.82 -4.76
CA LYS A 109 -20.05 16.27 -5.05
C LYS A 109 -20.95 16.54 -6.26
N THR A 110 -20.88 15.69 -7.29
CA THR A 110 -21.78 15.69 -8.45
C THR A 110 -22.03 14.24 -8.89
N GLU A 111 -22.93 14.01 -9.87
CA GLU A 111 -23.19 12.67 -10.43
C GLU A 111 -21.92 11.98 -10.98
N LYS A 112 -20.96 12.78 -11.49
CA LYS A 112 -19.74 12.27 -12.11
C LYS A 112 -18.49 12.46 -11.24
N PHE A 113 -18.55 13.32 -10.23
CA PHE A 113 -17.40 13.65 -9.38
C PHE A 113 -17.62 13.16 -7.94
N HIS A 114 -16.84 12.15 -7.59
CA HIS A 114 -16.85 11.48 -6.29
C HIS A 114 -15.48 11.62 -5.65
N ILE A 115 -15.41 12.20 -4.46
CA ILE A 115 -14.18 12.24 -3.67
C ILE A 115 -14.10 10.96 -2.85
N VAL A 116 -13.00 10.24 -2.96
CA VAL A 116 -12.76 8.97 -2.26
C VAL A 116 -11.66 9.16 -1.24
N LYS A 117 -11.89 8.75 0.01
CA LYS A 117 -10.92 8.86 1.11
C LYS A 117 -10.80 7.54 1.86
N LEU A 118 -9.60 7.23 2.36
CA LEU A 118 -9.41 6.15 3.32
C LEU A 118 -10.05 6.51 4.66
N ASN A 119 -10.75 5.56 5.29
CA ASN A 119 -11.34 5.75 6.60
C ASN A 119 -10.35 5.40 7.73
N GLU A 120 -9.27 6.18 7.84
CA GLU A 120 -8.22 5.99 8.84
C GLU A 120 -8.71 6.18 10.29
N LYS A 121 -9.81 6.92 10.47
CA LYS A 121 -10.38 7.19 11.80
C LYS A 121 -10.94 5.91 12.43
N ASP A 122 -11.72 5.14 11.67
CA ASP A 122 -12.33 3.91 12.16
C ASP A 122 -11.42 2.69 11.92
N ASN A 123 -10.41 2.82 11.06
CA ASN A 123 -9.45 1.76 10.72
C ASN A 123 -8.00 2.27 10.87
N PRO A 124 -7.44 2.32 12.09
CA PRO A 124 -6.11 2.87 12.33
C PRO A 124 -5.00 2.14 11.57
N ASP A 125 -5.20 0.85 11.27
CA ASP A 125 -4.26 0.04 10.47
C ASP A 125 -4.06 0.58 9.05
N LEU A 126 -5.05 1.31 8.51
CA LEU A 126 -4.94 1.95 7.19
C LEU A 126 -3.84 3.02 7.16
N LYS A 127 -3.52 3.64 8.30
CA LYS A 127 -2.42 4.60 8.38
C LYS A 127 -1.08 3.92 8.13
N VAL A 128 -0.81 2.82 8.82
CA VAL A 128 0.43 2.05 8.66
C VAL A 128 0.49 1.43 7.27
N PHE A 129 -0.63 0.87 6.79
CA PHE A 129 -0.75 0.37 5.42
C PHE A 129 -0.40 1.45 4.39
N LYS A 130 -0.94 2.66 4.55
CA LYS A 130 -0.64 3.81 3.69
C LYS A 130 0.85 4.12 3.65
N GLU A 131 1.49 4.23 4.82
CA GLU A 131 2.93 4.52 4.93
C GLU A 131 3.78 3.45 4.22
N ILE A 132 3.45 2.17 4.38
CA ILE A 132 4.13 1.05 3.72
C ILE A 132 3.94 1.14 2.20
N VAL A 133 2.71 1.31 1.73
CA VAL A 133 2.39 1.37 0.30
C VAL A 133 3.08 2.56 -0.36
N GLN A 134 3.03 3.74 0.24
CA GLN A 134 3.69 4.94 -0.30
C GLN A 134 5.20 4.76 -0.42
N LYS A 135 5.82 4.09 0.55
CA LYS A 135 7.27 3.89 0.59
C LYS A 135 7.76 2.82 -0.38
N TYR A 136 7.05 1.68 -0.48
CA TYR A 136 7.60 0.50 -1.17
C TYR A 136 6.88 0.10 -2.45
N TRP A 137 5.60 0.45 -2.60
CA TRP A 137 4.82 0.03 -3.76
C TRP A 137 5.02 0.99 -4.93
N LYS A 138 5.23 0.42 -6.11
CA LYS A 138 5.16 1.13 -7.39
C LYS A 138 3.83 0.79 -8.03
N SER A 139 3.06 1.81 -8.36
CA SER A 139 1.80 1.64 -9.04
C SER A 139 2.01 1.15 -10.48
N PRO A 140 1.05 0.42 -11.07
CA PRO A 140 1.15 -0.02 -12.45
C PRO A 140 1.43 1.10 -13.45
N ARG A 141 0.91 2.30 -13.20
CA ARG A 141 1.22 3.49 -14.01
C ARG A 141 2.69 3.89 -13.93
N GLU A 142 3.27 3.96 -12.73
CA GLU A 142 4.69 4.29 -12.55
C GLU A 142 5.59 3.27 -13.25
N GLU A 143 5.22 1.99 -13.24
CA GLU A 143 5.96 0.93 -13.94
C GLU A 143 5.95 1.12 -15.46
N VAL A 144 4.80 1.45 -16.05
CA VAL A 144 4.69 1.75 -17.49
C VAL A 144 5.48 3.00 -17.86
N GLU A 145 5.37 4.08 -17.07
CA GLU A 145 6.12 5.33 -17.31
C GLU A 145 7.64 5.11 -17.25
N LEU A 146 8.10 4.24 -16.35
CA LEU A 146 9.51 3.85 -16.29
C LEU A 146 9.90 3.05 -17.54
N ALA A 147 9.10 2.06 -17.96
CA ALA A 147 9.42 1.26 -19.15
C ALA A 147 9.55 2.13 -20.42
N THR A 148 8.64 3.08 -20.63
CA THR A 148 8.66 4.00 -21.78
C THR A 148 9.92 4.87 -21.80
N LYS A 149 10.32 5.42 -20.65
CA LYS A 149 11.55 6.23 -20.55
C LYS A 149 12.82 5.45 -20.87
N TRP A 150 12.82 4.14 -20.65
CA TRP A 150 13.96 3.27 -20.99
C TRP A 150 14.00 2.94 -22.48
N SER A 151 12.84 2.78 -23.14
CA SER A 151 12.79 2.58 -24.58
C SER A 151 13.20 3.81 -25.39
N GLU A 152 12.90 5.02 -24.90
CA GLU A 152 13.27 6.28 -25.58
C GLU A 152 14.77 6.63 -25.47
N LYS A 153 15.51 5.98 -24.56
CA LYS A 153 16.95 6.17 -24.36
C LYS A 153 17.82 5.19 -25.16
N ARG A 154 17.21 4.29 -25.93
CA ARG A 154 17.90 3.39 -26.88
C ARG A 154 17.72 3.91 -28.30
#